data_AF-A0A0R2K5Y4-F1
#
_entry.id   AF-A0A0R2K5Y4-F1
#
_cell.length_a   1.000
_cell.length_b   1.000
_cell.length_c   1.000
_cell.angle_alpha   90.00
_cell.angle_beta   90.00
_cell.angle_gamma   90.00
#
_symmetry.space_group_name_H-M   'P 1'
#
loop_
_entity.id
_entity.type
_entity.pdbx_description
1 polymer ?
#
loop_
_entity_poly.entity_id
_entity_poly.type
_entity_poly.pdbx_seq_one_letter_code
_entity_poly.pdbx_strand_id
1 'polypeptide(L)' 'MNVEIQIRTVGMDMWASLEHKLRYKTDIDDKLVAQYGENLRGYADELSGIEHKMQGIYKKLNNYDA' A
#
# COMPACT_ATOMS: atom_id res chain seq x y z
N MET A 1 6.25 14.75 25.88
CA MET A 1 5.84 13.43 25.35
C MET A 1 5.75 13.55 23.84
N ASN A 2 6.31 12.61 23.10
CA ASN A 2 6.34 12.65 21.65
C ASN A 2 5.32 11.64 21.11
N VAL A 3 4.53 12.05 20.12
CA VAL A 3 3.51 11.23 19.48
C VAL A 3 3.72 11.32 17.97
N GLU A 4 3.69 10.17 17.29
CA GLU A 4 3.68 10.10 15.84
C GLU A 4 2.26 9.83 15.36
N ILE A 5 1.80 10.58 14.36
CA ILE A 5 0.49 10.39 13.73
C ILE A 5 0.73 10.09 12.26
N GLN A 6 0.27 8.91 11.83
CA GLN A 6 0.30 8.50 10.44
C GLN A 6 -1.10 8.49 9.86
N ILE A 7 -1.25 9.04 8.65
CA ILE A 7 -2.50 9.01 7.88
C ILE A 7 -2.25 8.11 6.67
N ARG A 8 -3.07 7.07 6.50
CA ARG A 8 -2.91 6.06 5.44
C ARG A 8 -4.25 5.80 4.75
N THR A 9 -4.19 5.45 3.47
CA THR A 9 -5.33 4.87 2.78
C THR A 9 -5.52 3.42 3.21
N VAL A 10 -6.71 2.87 2.95
CA VAL A 10 -7.00 1.45 3.21
C VAL A 10 -6.05 0.55 2.39
N GLY A 11 -5.69 0.95 1.16
CA GLY A 11 -4.75 0.20 0.35
C GLY A 11 -3.34 0.18 0.94
N MET A 12 -2.85 1.33 1.44
CA MET A 12 -1.55 1.41 2.11
C MET A 12 -1.49 0.54 3.37
N ASP A 13 -2.56 0.47 4.15
CA ASP A 13 -2.62 -0.36 5.35
C ASP A 13 -2.59 -1.87 5.02
N MET A 14 -3.33 -2.26 3.97
CA MET A 14 -3.32 -3.63 3.46
C MET A 14 -1.93 -4.04 2.95
N TRP A 15 -1.29 -3.17 2.16
CA TRP A 15 0.05 -3.41 1.63
C TRP A 15 1.08 -3.54 2.76
N ALA A 16 1.10 -2.59 3.70
CA ALA A 16 2.05 -2.59 4.81
C ALA A 16 1.88 -3.81 5.73
N SER A 17 0.64 -4.25 5.97
CA SER A 17 0.35 -5.46 6.73
C SER A 17 0.92 -6.71 6.06
N LEU A 18 0.88 -6.79 4.72
CA LEU A 18 1.41 -7.91 3.96
C LEU A 18 2.95 -7.87 3.92
N GLU A 19 3.55 -6.71 3.69
CA GLU A 19 5.00 -6.52 3.72
C GLU A 19 5.57 -6.89 5.09
N HIS A 20 4.94 -6.40 6.17
CA HIS A 20 5.38 -6.70 7.53
C HIS A 20 5.33 -8.20 7.82
N LYS A 21 4.24 -8.89 7.42
CA LYS A 21 4.15 -10.36 7.57
C LYS A 21 5.23 -11.09 6.77
N LEU A 22 5.60 -10.60 5.59
CA LEU A 22 6.64 -11.19 4.76
C LEU A 22 8.04 -11.02 5.38
N ARG A 23 8.36 -9.83 5.89
CA ARG A 23 9.69 -9.51 6.44
C ARG A 23 9.93 -10.03 7.86
N TYR A 24 8.89 -10.19 8.67
CA TYR A 24 9.03 -10.55 10.09
C TYR A 24 8.70 -12.02 10.42
N LYS A 25 8.12 -12.80 9.51
CA LYS A 25 7.99 -14.25 9.74
C LYS A 25 9.34 -14.94 9.47
N THR A 26 10.08 -15.20 10.55
CA THR A 26 11.45 -15.75 10.61
C THR A 26 11.64 -17.18 10.05
N ASP A 27 10.62 -17.75 9.40
CA ASP A 27 10.60 -19.15 8.93
C ASP A 27 10.30 -19.24 7.43
N ILE A 28 10.40 -18.11 6.71
CA ILE A 28 10.21 -18.05 5.26
C ILE A 28 11.59 -18.06 4.61
N ASP A 29 11.80 -18.94 3.64
CA ASP A 29 13.02 -19.00 2.82
C ASP A 29 13.31 -17.63 2.18
N ASP A 30 14.54 -17.14 2.31
CA ASP A 30 14.99 -15.85 1.78
C ASP A 30 14.71 -15.68 0.28
N LYS A 31 14.73 -16.78 -0.50
CA LYS A 31 14.38 -16.74 -1.92
C LYS A 31 12.91 -16.44 -2.15
N LEU A 32 12.05 -16.98 -1.29
CA LEU A 32 10.61 -16.72 -1.31
C LEU A 32 10.33 -15.25 -0.92
N VAL A 33 11.04 -14.74 0.08
CA VAL A 33 10.95 -13.33 0.50
C VAL A 33 11.36 -12.39 -0.65
N ALA A 34 12.47 -12.69 -1.33
CA ALA A 34 12.91 -11.89 -2.49
C ALA A 34 11.87 -11.92 -3.63
N GLN A 35 11.33 -13.10 -3.96
CA GLN A 35 10.32 -13.24 -5.01
C GLN A 35 9.02 -12.49 -4.67
N TYR A 36 8.50 -12.66 -3.46
CA TYR A 36 7.28 -11.97 -3.03
C TYR A 36 7.49 -10.48 -2.80
N GLY A 37 8.71 -10.04 -2.45
CA GLY A 37 9.06 -8.62 -2.34
C GLY A 37 8.91 -7.87 -3.66
N GLU A 38 9.38 -8.45 -4.76
CA GLU A 38 9.19 -7.88 -6.10
C GLU A 38 7.70 -7.84 -6.49
N ASN A 39 6.94 -8.91 -6.18
CA ASN A 39 5.49 -8.92 -6.43
C ASN A 39 4.75 -7.86 -5.58
N LEU A 40 5.13 -7.70 -4.31
CA LEU A 40 4.59 -6.67 -3.42
C LEU A 40 4.81 -5.26 -3.95
N ARG A 41 5.96 -5.02 -4.61
CA ARG A 41 6.23 -3.76 -5.29
C ARG A 41 5.27 -3.53 -6.45
N GLY A 42 5.11 -4.53 -7.31
CA GLY A 42 4.14 -4.46 -8.42
C GLY A 42 2.71 -4.21 -7.92
N TYR A 43 2.29 -4.90 -6.86
CA TYR A 43 0.98 -4.67 -6.25
C TYR A 43 0.84 -3.28 -5.64
N ALA A 44 1.90 -2.69 -5.10
CA ALA A 44 1.86 -1.31 -4.62
C ALA A 44 1.54 -0.31 -5.75
N ASP A 45 2.19 -0.49 -6.89
CA ASP A 45 2.00 0.36 -8.07
C ASP A 45 0.57 0.22 -8.63
N GLU A 46 0.08 -1.01 -8.74
CA GLU A 46 -1.30 -1.28 -9.17
C GLU A 46 -2.33 -0.65 -8.21
N LEU A 47 -2.15 -0.85 -6.90
CA LEU A 47 -3.04 -0.33 -5.87
C LEU A 47 -3.07 1.20 -5.87
N SER A 48 -1.92 1.83 -5.98
CA SER A 48 -1.79 3.28 -6.13
C SER A 48 -2.55 3.79 -7.36
N GLY A 49 -2.44 3.07 -8.49
CA GLY A 49 -3.18 3.39 -9.71
C GLY A 49 -4.70 3.31 -9.54
N ILE A 50 -5.19 2.30 -8.80
CA ILE A 50 -6.63 2.15 -8.49
C ILE A 50 -7.10 3.29 -7.57
N GLU A 51 -6.35 3.58 -6.51
CA GLU A 51 -6.67 4.67 -5.57
C GLU A 51 -6.72 6.04 -6.26
N HIS A 52 -5.77 6.34 -7.15
CA HIS A 52 -5.78 7.58 -7.93
C HIS A 52 -7.02 7.70 -8.82
N LYS A 53 -7.45 6.60 -9.46
CA LYS A 53 -8.67 6.59 -10.29
C LYS A 53 -9.92 6.85 -9.44
N MET A 54 -10.04 6.20 -8.29
CA MET A 54 -11.14 6.42 -7.35
C MET A 54 -11.16 7.86 -6.83
N GLN A 55 -9.98 8.41 -6.49
CA GLN A 55 -9.85 9.81 -6.08
C GLN A 55 -10.21 10.78 -7.20
N GLY A 56 -9.88 10.45 -8.46
CA GLY A 56 -10.27 11.23 -9.63
C GLY A 56 -11.80 11.29 -9.80
N ILE A 57 -12.49 10.17 -9.63
CA ILE A 57 -13.96 10.13 -9.64
C ILE A 57 -14.52 10.98 -8.49
N TYR A 58 -13.97 10.82 -7.28
CA TYR A 58 -14.40 11.60 -6.13
C TYR A 58 -14.25 13.11 -6.34
N LYS A 59 -13.12 13.57 -6.92
CA LYS A 59 -12.90 15.00 -7.22
C LYS A 59 -13.93 15.55 -8.20
N LYS A 60 -14.21 14.80 -9.28
CA LYS A 60 -15.21 15.17 -10.30
C LYS A 60 -16.62 15.25 -9.72
N LEU A 61 -17.01 14.30 -8.86
CA LEU A 61 -18.35 14.29 -8.26
C LEU A 61 -18.58 15.45 -7.29
N ASN A 62 -17.52 15.94 -6.65
CA ASN A 62 -17.60 17.01 -5.65
C ASN A 62 -17.23 18.39 -6.22
N ASN A 63 -17.09 18.52 -7.55
CA ASN A 63 -16.64 19.75 -8.22
C ASN A 63 -15.36 20.36 -7.60
N TYR A 64 -14.41 19.50 -7.19
CA TYR A 64 -13.07 19.94 -6.78
C TYR A 64 -12.14 20.19 -7.98
N ASP A 65 -12.67 20.19 -9.20
CA ASP A 65 -11.94 20.57 -10.40
C ASP A 65 -11.62 22.08 -10.31
N ALA A 66 -10.32 22.41 -10.24
CA ALA A 66 -9.78 23.75 -10.43
C ALA A 66 -9.53 24.03 -11.91
#